data_AF-U6KPG4-F1
#
_entry.id   AF-U6KPG4-F1
#
_cell.length_a   1.000
_cell.length_b   1.000
_cell.length_c   1.000
_cell.angle_alpha   90.00
_cell.angle_beta   90.00
_cell.angle_gamma   90.00
#
_symmetry.space_group_name_H-M   'P 1'
#
loop_
_entity.id
_entity.type
_entity.pdbx_description
1 polymer ?
#
loop_
_entity_poly.entity_id
_entity_poly.type
_entity_poly.pdbx_seq_one_letter_code
_entity_poly.pdbx_strand_id
1 'polypeptide(L)'
;MAAVPPVDEPREFHVGVLGVTGFVGKCRVLITTVGPYMLYGEPVARACVEARTHYCDLTAEMPFVAMLHARHGLAAKERGVKLISFCGFDSIPSDLCVFMIQNKAIELTGKPCKEVKLAVRSIRGGVSGATIESALNVMGHSSMSNPYYLLQHAADNSQTLGQQLPVQPRVCALHYDQDFGYSTFFVMSRVNENVVRWTNALLGYRYGPGFVYYEMLACSFNLLTAAVVLVCTYTSLLAVGCPVSRMLLRLLRLLPAAGEGPGVRTLRSGCFRMEAVGRCSVGTLRAAVGSSWGDPGYSETAKMIAETALAVALELSCCSKLTGTLSPAAAVGEPLIRRLRDKGLQCEVNLEPAAAAQQQQQQPQQEETLAWLTPLQLLLLLRSTRRRLLQLSEQRESSSSSSNSSSSSSNSSSNSRWLQHGPQQQHAAGEERPLPLQQEKQVARQQKLLATREGLLLLQQQLATRE
;
A
#
# COMPACT_ATOMS: atom_id res chain seq x y z
N MET A 1 -1.02 7.84 -29.54
CA MET A 1 -2.21 7.46 -28.74
C MET A 1 -3.38 8.29 -29.23
N ALA A 2 -4.52 7.69 -29.54
CA ALA A 2 -5.75 8.47 -29.75
C ALA A 2 -6.15 9.12 -28.42
N ALA A 3 -6.52 10.40 -28.45
CA ALA A 3 -6.98 11.09 -27.25
C ALA A 3 -8.23 10.39 -26.70
N VAL A 4 -8.25 10.10 -25.40
CA VAL A 4 -9.48 9.68 -24.72
C VAL A 4 -10.46 10.86 -24.86
N PRO A 5 -11.65 10.67 -25.47
CA PRO A 5 -12.62 11.75 -25.58
C PRO A 5 -12.96 12.27 -24.18
N PRO A 6 -13.20 13.58 -24.01
CA PRO A 6 -13.61 14.10 -22.71
C PRO A 6 -14.84 13.34 -22.24
N VAL A 7 -14.83 12.95 -20.97
CA VAL A 7 -16.04 12.42 -20.34
C VAL A 7 -17.01 13.59 -20.30
N ASP A 8 -18.10 13.50 -21.08
CA ASP A 8 -19.24 14.44 -21.00
C ASP A 8 -19.62 14.65 -19.53
N GLU A 9 -20.10 15.85 -19.19
CA GLU A 9 -20.50 16.18 -17.81
C GLU A 9 -21.34 15.07 -17.16
N PRO A 10 -21.16 14.78 -15.85
CA PRO A 10 -21.80 13.65 -15.19
C PRO A 10 -23.32 13.61 -15.44
N ARG A 11 -23.75 12.70 -16.33
CA ARG A 11 -25.16 12.53 -16.66
C ARG A 11 -25.83 11.76 -15.54
N GLU A 12 -26.57 12.48 -14.69
CA GLU A 12 -27.45 11.86 -13.72
C GLU A 12 -28.66 11.25 -14.44
N PHE A 13 -28.85 9.94 -14.28
CA PHE A 13 -29.99 9.21 -14.83
C PHE A 13 -30.92 8.80 -13.70
N HIS A 14 -32.03 9.51 -13.52
CA HIS A 14 -33.14 8.99 -12.73
C HIS A 14 -33.71 7.76 -13.44
N VAL A 15 -33.68 6.60 -12.77
CA VAL A 15 -34.17 5.33 -13.31
C VAL A 15 -35.70 5.30 -13.27
N GLY A 16 -36.32 6.06 -14.18
CA GLY A 16 -37.76 6.07 -14.43
C GLY A 16 -38.21 4.95 -15.38
N VAL A 17 -39.21 5.24 -16.21
CA VAL A 17 -40.04 4.33 -17.06
C VAL A 17 -39.35 3.13 -17.71
N LEU A 18 -38.05 3.18 -18.04
CA LEU A 18 -37.28 2.07 -18.62
C LEU A 18 -36.82 1.00 -17.60
N GLY A 19 -36.83 1.31 -16.30
CA GLY A 19 -36.29 0.47 -15.25
C GLY A 19 -34.76 0.25 -15.34
N VAL A 20 -34.22 -0.51 -14.38
CA VAL A 20 -32.77 -0.82 -14.33
C VAL A 20 -32.34 -1.56 -15.60
N THR A 21 -33.11 -2.54 -16.06
CA THR A 21 -32.79 -3.34 -17.26
C THR A 21 -32.67 -2.50 -18.53
N GLY A 22 -33.53 -1.49 -18.71
CA GLY A 22 -33.49 -0.60 -19.90
C GLY A 22 -32.35 0.43 -19.87
N PHE A 23 -31.82 0.77 -18.68
CA PHE A 23 -30.56 1.53 -18.55
C PHE A 23 -29.36 0.62 -18.87
N VAL A 24 -29.29 -0.54 -18.21
CA VAL A 24 -28.17 -1.48 -18.30
C VAL A 24 -27.96 -1.99 -19.73
N GLY A 25 -29.02 -2.24 -20.49
CA GLY A 25 -28.94 -2.64 -21.91
C GLY A 25 -28.36 -1.59 -22.87
N LYS A 26 -28.06 -0.37 -22.42
CA LYS A 26 -27.30 0.64 -23.18
C LYS A 26 -25.81 0.65 -22.84
N CYS A 27 -25.37 -0.10 -21.84
CA CYS A 27 -23.99 -0.20 -21.40
C CYS A 27 -23.31 -1.43 -22.01
N ARG A 28 -21.99 -1.34 -22.30
CA ARG A 28 -21.16 -2.54 -22.55
C ARG A 28 -20.77 -3.23 -21.25
N VAL A 29 -20.44 -2.42 -20.24
CA VAL A 29 -20.06 -2.83 -18.89
C VAL A 29 -20.73 -1.87 -17.92
N LEU A 30 -21.31 -2.39 -16.85
CA LEU A 30 -21.81 -1.61 -15.73
C LEU A 30 -20.84 -1.73 -14.55
N ILE A 31 -20.41 -0.60 -14.01
CA ILE A 31 -19.73 -0.52 -12.71
C ILE A 31 -20.78 -0.27 -11.64
N THR A 32 -20.71 -0.98 -10.51
CA THR A 32 -21.39 -0.58 -9.27
C THR A 32 -20.41 -0.49 -8.11
N THR A 33 -20.62 0.53 -7.29
CA THR A 33 -19.89 0.78 -6.03
C THR A 33 -20.85 0.87 -4.84
N VAL A 34 -22.09 0.41 -5.01
CA VAL A 34 -23.18 0.53 -4.03
C VAL A 34 -23.31 -0.76 -3.21
N GLY A 35 -22.78 -0.72 -1.99
CA GLY A 35 -22.99 -1.75 -0.97
C GLY A 35 -23.97 -1.30 0.14
N PRO A 36 -24.38 -2.21 1.05
CA PRO A 36 -23.98 -3.62 1.13
C PRO A 36 -24.53 -4.45 -0.04
N TYR A 37 -23.67 -5.24 -0.67
CA TYR A 37 -23.99 -5.93 -1.92
C TYR A 37 -25.00 -7.06 -1.71
N MET A 38 -24.96 -7.74 -0.56
CA MET A 38 -25.98 -8.70 -0.13
C MET A 38 -27.41 -8.14 -0.08
N LEU A 39 -27.58 -6.82 0.06
CA LEU A 39 -28.88 -6.16 0.10
C LEU A 39 -29.29 -5.56 -1.24
N TYR A 40 -28.34 -4.94 -1.97
CA TYR A 40 -28.64 -4.09 -3.11
C TYR A 40 -28.03 -4.54 -4.44
N GLY A 41 -27.09 -5.49 -4.44
CA GLY A 41 -26.32 -5.88 -5.63
C GLY A 41 -27.06 -6.80 -6.59
N GLU A 42 -27.92 -7.70 -6.09
CA GLU A 42 -28.57 -8.74 -6.90
C GLU A 42 -29.44 -8.17 -8.04
N PRO A 43 -30.36 -7.20 -7.82
CA PRO A 43 -31.23 -6.70 -8.89
C PRO A 43 -30.43 -6.09 -10.05
N VAL A 44 -29.28 -5.48 -9.75
CA VAL A 44 -28.38 -4.86 -10.73
C VAL A 44 -27.62 -5.93 -11.52
N ALA A 45 -27.04 -6.92 -10.85
CA ALA A 45 -26.33 -8.02 -11.50
C ALA A 45 -27.28 -8.87 -12.38
N ARG A 46 -28.50 -9.15 -11.89
CA ARG A 46 -29.57 -9.82 -12.66
C ARG A 46 -29.90 -9.05 -13.94
N ALA A 47 -30.13 -7.74 -13.84
CA ALA A 47 -30.41 -6.91 -15.00
C ALA A 47 -29.26 -6.91 -16.03
N CYS A 48 -27.99 -7.00 -15.59
CA CYS A 48 -26.84 -7.17 -16.47
C CYS A 48 -26.88 -8.49 -17.24
N VAL A 49 -27.19 -9.61 -16.57
CA VAL A 49 -27.34 -10.92 -17.22
C VAL A 49 -28.52 -10.93 -18.21
N GLU A 50 -29.66 -10.36 -17.83
CA GLU A 50 -30.83 -10.24 -18.70
C GLU A 50 -30.53 -9.44 -19.98
N ALA A 51 -29.85 -8.30 -19.84
CA ALA A 51 -29.54 -7.39 -20.94
C ALA A 51 -28.26 -7.74 -21.74
N ARG A 52 -27.54 -8.80 -21.36
CA ARG A 52 -26.22 -9.20 -21.92
C ARG A 52 -25.11 -8.15 -21.73
N THR A 53 -25.16 -7.43 -20.63
CA THR A 53 -24.19 -6.40 -20.24
C THR A 53 -23.18 -6.99 -19.25
N HIS A 54 -21.88 -6.72 -19.40
CA HIS A 54 -20.89 -7.14 -18.39
C HIS A 54 -21.02 -6.30 -17.11
N TYR A 55 -20.52 -6.81 -15.99
CA TYR A 55 -20.69 -6.21 -14.67
C TYR A 55 -19.37 -6.23 -13.89
N CYS A 56 -19.07 -5.14 -13.20
CA CYS A 56 -17.93 -5.02 -12.28
C CYS A 56 -18.39 -4.45 -10.94
N ASP A 57 -17.93 -5.05 -9.83
CA ASP A 57 -18.18 -4.57 -8.45
C ASP A 57 -16.90 -4.44 -7.60
N LEU A 58 -17.03 -3.77 -6.45
CA LEU A 58 -16.00 -3.63 -5.41
C LEU A 58 -16.28 -4.48 -4.16
N THR A 59 -17.02 -5.57 -4.27
CA THR A 59 -17.47 -6.31 -3.09
C THR A 59 -16.32 -7.00 -2.37
N ALA A 60 -16.37 -7.03 -1.03
CA ALA A 60 -15.63 -7.98 -0.19
C ALA A 60 -16.56 -9.09 0.35
N GLU A 61 -17.85 -9.04 0.00
CA GLU A 61 -18.90 -9.89 0.54
C GLU A 61 -18.92 -11.24 -0.21
N MET A 62 -18.04 -12.17 0.17
CA MET A 62 -18.00 -13.51 -0.43
C MET A 62 -19.38 -14.23 -0.54
N PRO A 63 -20.33 -14.09 0.42
CA PRO A 63 -21.68 -14.66 0.30
C PRO A 63 -22.49 -14.07 -0.86
N PHE A 64 -22.26 -12.80 -1.22
CA PHE A 64 -22.90 -12.17 -2.37
C PHE A 64 -22.43 -12.79 -3.68
N VAL A 65 -21.12 -13.02 -3.82
CA VAL A 65 -20.56 -13.67 -5.03
C VAL A 65 -21.01 -15.13 -5.14
N ALA A 66 -21.09 -15.85 -4.02
CA ALA A 66 -21.70 -17.19 -3.97
C ALA A 66 -23.18 -17.18 -4.39
N MET A 67 -23.96 -16.19 -3.94
CA MET A 67 -25.36 -16.02 -4.34
C MET A 67 -25.48 -15.68 -5.83
N LEU A 68 -24.69 -14.75 -6.36
CA LEU A 68 -24.65 -14.43 -7.79
C LEU A 68 -24.31 -15.66 -8.63
N HIS A 69 -23.36 -16.47 -8.17
CA HIS A 69 -23.00 -17.71 -8.86
C HIS A 69 -24.17 -18.68 -8.89
N ALA A 70 -24.77 -18.98 -7.73
CA ALA A 70 -25.86 -19.93 -7.61
C ALA A 70 -27.13 -19.51 -8.37
N ARG A 71 -27.47 -18.21 -8.40
CA ARG A 71 -28.71 -17.70 -9.04
C ARG A 71 -28.52 -17.29 -10.50
N HIS A 72 -27.35 -16.82 -10.89
CA HIS A 72 -27.12 -16.17 -12.18
C HIS A 72 -25.87 -16.66 -12.93
N GLY A 73 -25.01 -17.47 -12.32
CA GLY A 73 -23.74 -17.94 -12.91
C GLY A 73 -23.93 -18.70 -14.22
N LEU A 74 -24.87 -19.65 -14.28
CA LEU A 74 -25.18 -20.41 -15.50
C LEU A 74 -25.76 -19.52 -16.60
N ALA A 75 -26.79 -18.72 -16.28
CA ALA A 75 -27.40 -17.81 -17.26
C ALA A 75 -26.41 -16.75 -17.78
N ALA A 76 -25.47 -16.29 -16.95
CA ALA A 76 -24.38 -15.41 -17.37
C ALA A 76 -23.41 -16.14 -18.32
N LYS A 77 -23.07 -17.41 -18.06
CA LYS A 77 -22.22 -18.23 -18.94
C LYS A 77 -22.85 -18.42 -20.32
N GLU A 78 -24.09 -18.89 -20.37
CA GLU A 78 -24.86 -19.13 -21.60
C GLU A 78 -25.02 -17.86 -22.45
N ARG A 79 -25.09 -16.69 -21.79
CA ARG A 79 -25.27 -15.39 -22.46
C ARG A 79 -23.97 -14.67 -22.81
N GLY A 80 -22.80 -15.26 -22.51
CA GLY A 80 -21.50 -14.65 -22.76
C GLY A 80 -21.12 -13.52 -21.79
N VAL A 81 -21.88 -13.36 -20.69
CA VAL A 81 -21.74 -12.26 -19.73
C VAL A 81 -20.60 -12.55 -18.74
N LYS A 82 -19.94 -11.49 -18.28
CA LYS A 82 -18.91 -11.52 -17.24
C LYS A 82 -19.45 -10.75 -16.04
N LEU A 83 -19.55 -11.41 -14.89
CA LEU A 83 -19.84 -10.79 -13.59
C LEU A 83 -18.52 -10.81 -12.81
N ILE A 84 -17.81 -9.69 -12.80
CA ILE A 84 -16.47 -9.59 -12.22
C ILE A 84 -16.58 -8.93 -10.86
N SER A 85 -16.31 -9.68 -9.80
CA SER A 85 -16.37 -9.19 -8.42
C SER A 85 -14.98 -8.91 -7.86
N PHE A 86 -14.90 -8.21 -6.73
CA PHE A 86 -13.65 -7.87 -6.04
C PHE A 86 -12.71 -6.95 -6.85
N CYS A 87 -13.24 -6.05 -7.69
CA CYS A 87 -12.44 -5.18 -8.58
C CYS A 87 -11.77 -3.98 -7.87
N GLY A 88 -11.43 -4.10 -6.58
CA GLY A 88 -10.85 -3.03 -5.76
C GLY A 88 -9.54 -3.42 -5.09
N PHE A 89 -8.98 -2.49 -4.32
CA PHE A 89 -7.73 -2.69 -3.58
C PHE A 89 -7.76 -3.92 -2.66
N ASP A 90 -8.93 -4.27 -2.11
CA ASP A 90 -9.05 -5.39 -1.19
C ASP A 90 -8.41 -6.65 -1.80
N SER A 91 -8.74 -7.03 -3.03
CA SER A 91 -8.24 -8.28 -3.65
C SER A 91 -7.46 -8.15 -4.97
N ILE A 92 -7.58 -7.07 -5.77
CA ILE A 92 -6.83 -6.95 -7.04
C ILE A 92 -5.30 -7.07 -6.86
N PRO A 93 -4.66 -6.38 -5.90
CA PRO A 93 -3.21 -6.50 -5.68
C PRO A 93 -2.78 -7.95 -5.40
N SER A 94 -3.53 -8.67 -4.57
CA SER A 94 -3.26 -10.08 -4.25
C SER A 94 -3.45 -11.00 -5.45
N ASP A 95 -4.60 -10.86 -6.12
CA ASP A 95 -4.98 -11.69 -7.28
C ASP A 95 -3.98 -11.51 -8.43
N LEU A 96 -3.59 -10.27 -8.73
CA LEU A 96 -2.60 -9.96 -9.77
C LEU A 96 -1.17 -10.33 -9.36
N CYS A 97 -0.74 -10.13 -8.12
CA CYS A 97 0.57 -10.58 -7.65
C CYS A 97 0.77 -12.08 -7.87
N VAL A 98 -0.22 -12.90 -7.47
CA VAL A 98 -0.16 -14.35 -7.63
C VAL A 98 -0.26 -14.75 -9.11
N PHE A 99 -1.14 -14.11 -9.89
CA PHE A 99 -1.26 -14.35 -11.32
C PHE A 99 0.06 -14.06 -12.07
N MET A 100 0.75 -12.96 -11.74
CA MET A 100 2.06 -12.61 -12.31
C MET A 100 3.13 -13.65 -11.94
N ILE A 101 3.25 -14.05 -10.67
CA ILE A 101 4.20 -15.09 -10.24
C ILE A 101 3.92 -16.41 -10.96
N GLN A 102 2.67 -16.84 -11.01
CA GLN A 102 2.31 -18.14 -11.56
C GLN A 102 2.48 -18.18 -13.09
N ASN A 103 2.14 -17.10 -13.80
CA ASN A 103 2.47 -16.98 -15.21
C ASN A 103 3.98 -17.07 -15.44
N LYS A 104 4.78 -16.33 -14.67
CA LYS A 104 6.24 -16.29 -14.85
C LYS A 104 6.93 -17.61 -14.47
N ALA A 105 6.45 -18.29 -13.44
CA ALA A 105 6.92 -19.63 -13.05
C ALA A 105 6.66 -20.65 -14.16
N ILE A 106 5.45 -20.65 -14.74
CA ILE A 106 5.08 -21.55 -15.84
C ILE A 106 5.86 -21.22 -17.11
N GLU A 107 6.04 -19.94 -17.44
CA GLU A 107 6.86 -19.48 -18.57
C GLU A 107 8.32 -19.99 -18.47
N LEU A 108 8.92 -19.88 -17.28
CA LEU A 108 10.33 -20.22 -17.05
C LEU A 108 10.60 -21.72 -16.83
N THR A 109 9.63 -22.48 -16.31
CA THR A 109 9.86 -23.85 -15.81
C THR A 109 8.86 -24.90 -16.30
N GLY A 110 7.82 -24.48 -17.03
CA GLY A 110 6.67 -25.31 -17.38
C GLY A 110 5.77 -25.69 -16.19
N LYS A 111 6.04 -25.19 -14.98
CA LYS A 111 5.33 -25.56 -13.74
C LYS A 111 5.01 -24.33 -12.88
N PRO A 112 3.87 -24.33 -12.16
CA PRO A 112 3.54 -23.29 -11.19
C PRO A 112 4.40 -23.39 -9.91
N CYS A 113 4.49 -22.29 -9.16
CA CYS A 113 4.94 -22.29 -7.78
C CYS A 113 3.93 -23.07 -6.92
N LYS A 114 4.40 -24.06 -6.15
CA LYS A 114 3.54 -24.84 -5.22
C LYS A 114 2.97 -23.99 -4.09
N GLU A 115 3.76 -23.01 -3.65
CA GLU A 115 3.41 -22.07 -2.60
C GLU A 115 3.77 -20.66 -3.06
N VAL A 116 2.87 -19.71 -2.78
CA VAL A 116 3.14 -18.28 -2.86
C VAL A 116 2.65 -17.66 -1.55
N LYS A 117 3.40 -16.73 -0.99
CA LYS A 117 2.98 -15.94 0.18
C LYS A 117 3.02 -14.47 -0.15
N LEU A 118 2.15 -13.66 0.44
CA LEU A 118 2.10 -12.22 0.22
C LEU A 118 2.17 -11.45 1.53
N ALA A 119 2.91 -10.35 1.52
CA ALA A 119 2.92 -9.37 2.60
C ALA A 119 2.48 -7.98 2.13
N VAL A 120 1.61 -7.35 2.92
CA VAL A 120 1.42 -5.91 2.88
C VAL A 120 2.68 -5.27 3.49
N ARG A 121 3.51 -4.62 2.67
CA ARG A 121 4.78 -3.97 3.06
C ARG A 121 4.57 -2.54 3.52
N SER A 122 3.58 -1.86 2.97
CA SER A 122 3.10 -0.56 3.43
C SER A 122 1.63 -0.38 3.08
N ILE A 123 0.89 0.30 3.96
CA ILE A 123 -0.47 0.73 3.72
C ILE A 123 -0.72 2.04 4.46
N ARG A 124 -1.19 3.06 3.73
CA ARG A 124 -1.58 4.36 4.27
C ARG A 124 -2.82 4.81 3.53
N GLY A 125 -3.92 4.94 4.28
CA GLY A 125 -5.21 5.36 3.77
C GLY A 125 -6.19 5.61 4.90
N GLY A 126 -7.43 5.87 4.55
CA GLY A 126 -8.56 5.94 5.47
C GLY A 126 -9.64 4.92 5.14
N VAL A 127 -10.70 4.94 5.93
CA VAL A 127 -11.86 4.05 5.86
C VAL A 127 -13.11 4.93 5.93
N SER A 128 -14.18 4.59 5.22
CA SER A 128 -15.48 5.27 5.30
C SER A 128 -16.43 4.55 6.25
N GLY A 129 -17.51 5.23 6.66
CA GLY A 129 -18.59 4.58 7.42
C GLY A 129 -19.20 3.40 6.65
N ALA A 130 -19.27 3.48 5.32
CA ALA A 130 -19.82 2.40 4.48
C ALA A 130 -18.93 1.14 4.49
N THR A 131 -17.60 1.30 4.49
CA THR A 131 -16.67 0.16 4.63
C THR A 131 -16.80 -0.50 6.00
N ILE A 132 -17.05 0.27 7.07
CA ILE A 132 -17.31 -0.27 8.41
C ILE A 132 -18.61 -1.08 8.44
N GLU A 133 -19.71 -0.57 7.87
CA GLU A 133 -20.98 -1.32 7.83
C GLU A 133 -20.89 -2.58 6.94
N SER A 134 -20.18 -2.52 5.80
CA SER A 134 -19.91 -3.71 4.97
C SER A 134 -19.11 -4.77 5.74
N ALA A 135 -18.04 -4.37 6.43
CA ALA A 135 -17.24 -5.25 7.28
C ALA A 135 -18.06 -5.87 8.45
N LEU A 136 -19.01 -5.12 9.02
CA LEU A 136 -19.91 -5.62 10.06
C LEU A 136 -20.93 -6.63 9.52
N ASN A 137 -21.45 -6.44 8.30
CA ASN A 137 -22.40 -7.38 7.68
C ASN A 137 -21.79 -8.75 7.36
N VAL A 138 -20.47 -8.83 7.12
CA VAL A 138 -19.76 -10.10 6.95
C VAL A 138 -19.15 -10.65 8.25
N MET A 139 -19.15 -9.86 9.33
CA MET A 139 -18.60 -10.27 10.63
C MET A 139 -19.39 -11.44 11.20
N GLY A 140 -18.69 -12.50 11.61
CA GLY A 140 -19.32 -13.72 12.14
C GLY A 140 -19.93 -14.65 11.08
N HIS A 141 -19.98 -14.25 9.80
CA HIS A 141 -20.45 -15.14 8.74
C HIS A 141 -19.43 -16.28 8.49
N SER A 142 -19.93 -17.49 8.20
CA SER A 142 -19.10 -18.70 8.04
C SER A 142 -18.07 -18.63 6.90
N SER A 143 -18.26 -17.72 5.96
CA SER A 143 -17.29 -17.42 4.89
C SER A 143 -15.96 -16.88 5.42
N MET A 144 -15.93 -16.16 6.56
CA MET A 144 -14.69 -15.63 7.14
C MET A 144 -13.82 -16.70 7.81
N SER A 145 -14.44 -17.82 8.23
CA SER A 145 -13.76 -18.94 8.90
C SER A 145 -13.38 -20.08 7.95
N ASN A 146 -13.92 -20.10 6.72
CA ASN A 146 -13.68 -21.13 5.71
C ASN A 146 -12.65 -20.66 4.66
N PRO A 147 -11.50 -21.34 4.47
CA PRO A 147 -10.45 -20.91 3.53
C PRO A 147 -10.76 -21.29 2.06
N TYR A 148 -11.89 -21.96 1.82
CA TYR A 148 -12.34 -22.48 0.52
C TYR A 148 -13.81 -22.13 0.24
N TYR A 149 -14.37 -21.10 0.88
CA TYR A 149 -15.77 -20.70 0.74
C TYR A 149 -16.16 -20.40 -0.71
N LEU A 150 -15.38 -19.56 -1.42
CA LEU A 150 -15.64 -19.26 -2.83
C LEU A 150 -15.44 -20.48 -3.74
N LEU A 151 -14.51 -21.39 -3.38
CA LEU A 151 -14.33 -22.64 -4.14
C LEU A 151 -15.53 -23.59 -4.00
N GLN A 152 -16.15 -23.62 -2.82
CA GLN A 152 -17.29 -24.50 -2.51
C GLN A 152 -18.62 -23.94 -3.04
N HIS A 153 -18.76 -22.62 -3.15
CA HIS A 153 -20.04 -21.97 -3.45
C HIS A 153 -20.07 -21.09 -4.71
N ALA A 154 -18.91 -20.80 -5.32
CA ALA A 154 -18.81 -19.92 -6.50
C ALA A 154 -18.07 -20.55 -7.70
N ALA A 155 -17.89 -21.88 -7.74
CA ALA A 155 -17.23 -22.58 -8.84
C ALA A 155 -17.95 -23.89 -9.22
N ASP A 156 -18.20 -24.09 -10.52
CA ASP A 156 -18.84 -25.29 -11.09
C ASP A 156 -18.08 -26.58 -10.74
N ASN A 157 -16.75 -26.49 -10.72
CA ASN A 157 -15.84 -27.63 -10.51
C ASN A 157 -15.70 -28.03 -9.03
N SER A 158 -16.70 -27.75 -8.19
CA SER A 158 -16.74 -28.22 -6.80
C SER A 158 -16.71 -29.74 -6.69
N GLN A 159 -17.08 -30.49 -7.73
CA GLN A 159 -16.95 -31.96 -7.75
C GLN A 159 -15.48 -32.46 -7.72
N THR A 160 -14.49 -31.62 -8.04
CA THR A 160 -13.07 -31.96 -7.82
C THR A 160 -12.65 -31.96 -6.34
N LEU A 161 -13.54 -31.58 -5.41
CA LEU A 161 -13.33 -31.67 -3.95
C LEU A 161 -13.23 -33.11 -3.41
N GLY A 162 -13.36 -34.14 -4.27
CA GLY A 162 -12.96 -35.51 -3.94
C GLY A 162 -11.45 -35.66 -3.68
N GLN A 163 -10.62 -34.69 -4.09
CA GLN A 163 -9.24 -34.59 -3.62
C GLN A 163 -9.18 -33.85 -2.28
N GLN A 164 -8.41 -34.40 -1.34
CA GLN A 164 -8.16 -33.78 -0.04
C GLN A 164 -7.41 -32.45 -0.24
N LEU A 165 -8.16 -31.34 -0.14
CA LEU A 165 -7.61 -29.99 -0.31
C LEU A 165 -6.44 -29.75 0.66
N PRO A 166 -5.36 -29.08 0.23
CA PRO A 166 -4.21 -28.80 1.09
C PRO A 166 -4.62 -27.98 2.32
N VAL A 167 -3.99 -28.26 3.46
CA VAL A 167 -4.15 -27.42 4.65
C VAL A 167 -3.49 -26.08 4.38
N GLN A 168 -4.23 -25.00 4.61
CA GLN A 168 -3.77 -23.64 4.31
C GLN A 168 -3.24 -22.97 5.58
N PRO A 169 -2.04 -22.37 5.55
CA PRO A 169 -1.52 -21.56 6.66
C PRO A 169 -2.50 -20.44 7.04
N ARG A 170 -2.48 -20.05 8.32
CA ARG A 170 -3.29 -18.93 8.84
C ARG A 170 -2.46 -18.03 9.72
N VAL A 171 -2.16 -16.85 9.23
CA VAL A 171 -1.49 -15.81 10.01
C VAL A 171 -2.52 -15.12 10.91
N CYS A 172 -2.74 -15.70 12.09
CA CYS A 172 -3.57 -15.10 13.16
C CYS A 172 -2.72 -14.46 14.28
N ALA A 173 -1.41 -14.65 14.25
CA ALA A 173 -0.50 -14.28 15.33
C ALA A 173 0.80 -13.69 14.77
N LEU A 174 1.52 -13.03 15.66
CA LEU A 174 2.87 -12.55 15.41
C LEU A 174 3.79 -13.75 15.16
N HIS A 175 4.51 -13.71 14.03
CA HIS A 175 5.53 -14.69 13.69
C HIS A 175 6.70 -13.98 12.97
N TYR A 176 7.80 -14.70 12.74
CA TYR A 176 8.90 -14.22 11.91
C TYR A 176 8.87 -14.97 10.58
N ASP A 177 8.80 -14.22 9.48
CA ASP A 177 8.87 -14.73 8.12
C ASP A 177 10.25 -14.45 7.51
N GLN A 178 10.83 -15.44 6.81
CA GLN A 178 12.19 -15.34 6.26
C GLN A 178 12.35 -14.29 5.14
N ASP A 179 11.28 -13.95 4.42
CA ASP A 179 11.32 -13.00 3.30
C ASP A 179 10.83 -11.61 3.69
N PHE A 180 10.03 -11.51 4.76
CA PHE A 180 9.35 -10.26 5.14
C PHE A 180 9.69 -9.74 6.55
N GLY A 181 10.34 -10.55 7.39
CA GLY A 181 10.64 -10.24 8.79
C GLY A 181 9.45 -10.51 9.71
N TYR A 182 9.40 -9.80 10.85
CA TYR A 182 8.28 -9.90 11.77
C TYR A 182 6.96 -9.56 11.07
N SER A 183 6.01 -10.47 11.11
CA SER A 183 4.78 -10.39 10.33
C SER A 183 3.58 -10.83 11.16
N THR A 184 2.41 -10.26 10.86
CA THR A 184 1.23 -10.34 11.72
C THR A 184 -0.08 -10.39 10.92
N PHE A 185 -1.21 -10.51 11.61
CA PHE A 185 -2.52 -10.64 10.97
C PHE A 185 -2.87 -9.42 10.11
N PHE A 186 -3.21 -9.66 8.84
CA PHE A 186 -3.80 -8.67 7.94
C PHE A 186 -5.32 -8.90 7.82
N VAL A 187 -6.12 -7.84 8.02
CA VAL A 187 -7.58 -7.96 8.16
C VAL A 187 -8.26 -8.58 6.92
N MET A 188 -7.82 -8.23 5.71
CA MET A 188 -8.46 -8.70 4.47
C MET A 188 -7.94 -10.05 3.95
N SER A 189 -6.94 -10.65 4.62
CA SER A 189 -6.35 -11.93 4.19
C SER A 189 -7.40 -13.01 3.93
N ARG A 190 -8.46 -13.08 4.75
CA ARG A 190 -9.50 -14.11 4.64
C ARG A 190 -10.36 -14.01 3.38
N VAL A 191 -10.56 -12.81 2.86
CA VAL A 191 -11.25 -12.59 1.58
C VAL A 191 -10.29 -12.91 0.45
N ASN A 192 -9.08 -12.36 0.49
CA ASN A 192 -8.11 -12.45 -0.59
C ASN A 192 -7.57 -13.87 -0.81
N GLU A 193 -7.31 -14.61 0.27
CA GLU A 193 -6.93 -16.02 0.22
C GLU A 193 -8.01 -16.88 -0.46
N ASN A 194 -9.29 -16.55 -0.25
CA ASN A 194 -10.39 -17.19 -0.96
C ASN A 194 -10.42 -16.77 -2.44
N VAL A 195 -10.25 -15.48 -2.75
CA VAL A 195 -10.26 -14.96 -4.14
C VAL A 195 -9.13 -15.58 -4.96
N VAL A 196 -7.89 -15.62 -4.44
CA VAL A 196 -6.73 -16.21 -5.14
C VAL A 196 -6.94 -17.71 -5.42
N ARG A 197 -7.52 -18.47 -4.48
CA ARG A 197 -7.88 -19.89 -4.70
C ARG A 197 -9.01 -20.06 -5.69
N TRP A 198 -9.98 -19.16 -5.66
CA TRP A 198 -11.09 -19.14 -6.62
C TRP A 198 -10.58 -18.84 -8.03
N THR A 199 -9.68 -17.87 -8.21
CA THR A 199 -8.94 -17.62 -9.46
C THR A 199 -8.25 -18.88 -9.98
N ASN A 200 -7.56 -19.65 -9.12
CA ASN A 200 -6.94 -20.91 -9.52
C ASN A 200 -7.97 -21.90 -10.10
N ALA A 201 -9.11 -22.09 -9.43
CA ALA A 201 -10.16 -22.99 -9.88
C ALA A 201 -10.88 -22.50 -11.16
N LEU A 202 -11.14 -21.19 -11.28
CA LEU A 202 -11.68 -20.57 -12.49
C LEU A 202 -10.73 -20.75 -13.70
N LEU A 203 -9.41 -20.71 -13.46
CA LEU A 203 -8.38 -20.97 -14.46
C LEU A 203 -8.07 -22.48 -14.66
N GLY A 204 -8.96 -23.38 -14.22
CA GLY A 204 -8.82 -24.82 -14.44
C GLY A 204 -7.68 -25.46 -13.64
N TYR A 205 -7.42 -24.98 -12.42
CA TYR A 205 -6.31 -25.39 -11.54
C TYR A 205 -4.92 -25.19 -12.16
N ARG A 206 -4.72 -24.10 -12.92
CA ARG A 206 -3.43 -23.77 -13.55
C ARG A 206 -2.27 -23.59 -12.56
N TYR A 207 -2.55 -23.24 -11.30
CA TYR A 207 -1.53 -23.15 -10.24
C TYR A 207 -1.29 -24.51 -9.54
N GLY A 208 -2.03 -25.55 -9.94
CA GLY A 208 -2.06 -26.88 -9.33
C GLY A 208 -3.17 -27.01 -8.26
N PRO A 209 -3.71 -28.24 -8.04
CA PRO A 209 -4.71 -28.49 -6.99
C PRO A 209 -4.10 -28.42 -5.58
N GLY A 210 -2.81 -28.72 -5.44
CA GLY A 210 -2.05 -28.63 -4.19
C GLY A 210 -1.50 -27.22 -3.87
N PHE A 211 -2.05 -26.16 -4.49
CA PHE A 211 -1.52 -24.80 -4.34
C PHE A 211 -1.76 -24.21 -2.95
N VAL A 212 -0.70 -23.72 -2.32
CA VAL A 212 -0.73 -23.06 -1.00
C VAL A 212 -0.57 -21.56 -1.17
N TYR A 213 -1.40 -20.80 -0.45
CA TYR A 213 -1.36 -19.34 -0.44
C TYR A 213 -1.78 -18.79 0.92
N TYR A 214 -1.14 -17.71 1.38
CA TYR A 214 -1.50 -17.01 2.62
C TYR A 214 -0.99 -15.56 2.61
N GLU A 215 -1.66 -14.69 3.37
CA GLU A 215 -1.32 -13.27 3.48
C GLU A 215 -0.94 -12.84 4.90
N MET A 216 -0.08 -11.83 4.99
CA MET A 216 0.34 -11.21 6.23
C MET A 216 0.52 -9.69 6.10
N LEU A 217 0.49 -8.99 7.23
CA LEU A 217 0.97 -7.63 7.36
C LEU A 217 2.43 -7.70 7.80
N ALA A 218 3.37 -7.21 6.97
CA ALA A 218 4.76 -7.14 7.39
C ALA A 218 4.99 -5.94 8.31
N CYS A 219 5.63 -6.19 9.44
CA CYS A 219 6.12 -5.18 10.35
C CYS A 219 7.65 -5.15 10.19
N SER A 220 8.16 -4.29 9.30
CA SER A 220 9.60 -4.14 8.95
C SER A 220 10.51 -3.66 10.09
N PHE A 221 10.06 -3.78 11.33
CA PHE A 221 10.67 -3.30 12.56
C PHE A 221 10.80 -4.48 13.55
N ASN A 222 11.27 -4.21 14.78
CA ASN A 222 11.51 -5.25 15.78
C ASN A 222 10.21 -5.90 16.33
N LEU A 223 10.37 -7.05 17.01
CA LEU A 223 9.29 -7.83 17.63
C LEU A 223 8.30 -6.99 18.45
N LEU A 224 8.79 -5.99 19.20
CA LEU A 224 7.95 -5.12 20.05
C LEU A 224 6.96 -4.31 19.20
N THR A 225 7.41 -3.67 18.13
CA THR A 225 6.52 -2.91 17.24
C THR A 225 5.46 -3.79 16.58
N ALA A 226 5.84 -5.00 16.16
CA ALA A 226 4.93 -5.96 15.53
C ALA A 226 3.88 -6.49 16.53
N ALA A 227 4.26 -6.66 17.81
CA ALA A 227 3.33 -6.96 18.89
C ALA A 227 2.36 -5.79 19.17
N VAL A 228 2.85 -4.55 19.19
CA VAL A 228 1.99 -3.35 19.33
C VAL A 228 1.00 -3.25 18.17
N VAL A 229 1.45 -3.42 16.92
CA VAL A 229 0.56 -3.43 15.74
C VAL A 229 -0.52 -4.50 15.90
N LEU A 230 -0.16 -5.73 16.30
CA LEU A 230 -1.13 -6.80 16.51
C LEU A 230 -2.18 -6.48 17.59
N VAL A 231 -1.74 -5.98 18.74
CA VAL A 231 -2.63 -5.60 19.85
C VAL A 231 -3.55 -4.46 19.42
N CYS A 232 -3.03 -3.43 18.74
CA CYS A 232 -3.83 -2.34 18.20
C CYS A 232 -4.86 -2.86 17.18
N THR A 233 -4.47 -3.71 16.23
CA THR A 233 -5.38 -4.29 15.23
C THR A 233 -6.51 -5.08 15.89
N TYR A 234 -6.22 -6.02 16.79
CA TYR A 234 -7.28 -6.80 17.45
C TYR A 234 -8.16 -5.95 18.39
N THR A 235 -7.57 -4.96 19.08
CA THR A 235 -8.34 -4.02 19.91
C THR A 235 -9.29 -3.18 19.05
N SER A 236 -8.83 -2.68 17.90
CA SER A 236 -9.68 -1.93 16.97
C SER A 236 -10.82 -2.78 16.40
N LEU A 237 -10.54 -4.03 16.00
CA LEU A 237 -11.57 -4.95 15.52
C LEU A 237 -12.62 -5.25 16.60
N LEU A 238 -12.19 -5.51 17.84
CA LEU A 238 -13.10 -5.73 18.97
C LEU A 238 -13.95 -4.49 19.30
N ALA A 239 -13.34 -3.30 19.27
CA ALA A 239 -14.01 -2.04 19.55
C ALA A 239 -15.04 -1.66 18.48
N VAL A 240 -14.81 -2.01 17.21
CA VAL A 240 -15.78 -1.86 16.11
C VAL A 240 -16.88 -2.93 16.17
N GLY A 241 -16.54 -4.18 16.49
CA GLY A 241 -17.50 -5.29 16.56
C GLY A 241 -18.47 -5.19 17.73
N CYS A 242 -18.05 -4.70 18.89
CA CYS A 242 -18.93 -4.52 20.04
C CYS A 242 -19.87 -3.30 19.85
N PRO A 243 -21.21 -3.46 19.92
CA PRO A 243 -22.16 -2.37 19.69
C PRO A 243 -21.99 -1.17 20.63
N VAL A 244 -21.65 -1.42 21.91
CA VAL A 244 -21.53 -0.36 22.93
C VAL A 244 -20.31 0.52 22.69
N SER A 245 -19.14 -0.08 22.42
CA SER A 245 -17.94 0.68 22.05
C SER A 245 -18.09 1.37 20.70
N ARG A 246 -18.72 0.71 19.71
CA ARG A 246 -19.03 1.33 18.41
C ARG A 246 -19.93 2.57 18.56
N MET A 247 -20.95 2.52 19.43
CA MET A 247 -21.78 3.67 19.77
C MET A 247 -20.96 4.80 20.40
N LEU A 248 -20.12 4.49 21.40
CA LEU A 248 -19.25 5.46 22.06
C LEU A 248 -18.26 6.11 21.07
N LEU A 249 -17.61 5.32 20.21
CA LEU A 249 -16.67 5.82 19.20
C LEU A 249 -17.36 6.74 18.17
N ARG A 250 -18.62 6.48 17.81
CA ARG A 250 -19.43 7.39 16.97
C ARG A 250 -19.78 8.68 17.70
N LEU A 251 -20.21 8.61 18.95
CA LEU A 251 -20.49 9.79 19.78
C LEU A 251 -19.25 10.69 19.95
N LEU A 252 -18.07 10.08 20.11
CA LEU A 252 -16.78 10.78 20.19
C LEU A 252 -16.22 11.22 18.82
N ARG A 253 -16.93 10.97 17.71
CA ARG A 253 -16.48 11.26 16.33
C ARG A 253 -15.11 10.64 15.95
N LEU A 254 -14.79 9.49 16.55
CA LEU A 254 -13.57 8.72 16.26
C LEU A 254 -13.77 7.69 15.13
N LEU A 255 -15.02 7.42 14.75
CA LEU A 255 -15.37 6.65 13.55
C LEU A 255 -16.14 7.55 12.57
N PRO A 256 -15.91 7.43 11.25
CA PRO A 256 -16.68 8.15 10.24
C PRO A 256 -18.15 7.73 10.24
N ALA A 257 -19.04 8.68 9.96
CA ALA A 257 -20.46 8.41 9.78
C ALA A 257 -20.75 7.72 8.44
N ALA A 258 -21.95 7.15 8.30
CA ALA A 258 -22.41 6.62 7.01
C ALA A 258 -22.45 7.75 5.97
N GLY A 259 -21.83 7.53 4.81
CA GLY A 259 -21.64 8.56 3.77
C GLY A 259 -20.38 9.42 3.92
N GLU A 260 -19.70 9.42 5.07
CA GLU A 260 -18.42 10.11 5.24
C GLU A 260 -17.25 9.22 4.76
N GLY A 261 -16.49 9.73 3.80
CA GLY A 261 -15.23 9.14 3.34
C GLY A 261 -13.99 9.87 3.90
N PRO A 262 -12.78 9.34 3.67
CA PRO A 262 -11.56 10.01 4.09
C PRO A 262 -11.37 11.37 3.40
N GLY A 263 -10.86 12.35 4.14
CA GLY A 263 -10.63 13.69 3.61
C GLY A 263 -9.61 13.75 2.48
N VAL A 264 -9.71 14.78 1.62
CA VAL A 264 -8.89 14.94 0.40
C VAL A 264 -7.36 14.82 0.64
N ARG A 265 -6.87 15.25 1.81
CA ARG A 265 -5.45 15.08 2.18
C ARG A 265 -5.06 13.62 2.40
N THR A 266 -5.91 12.82 3.02
CA THR A 266 -5.72 11.36 3.18
C THR A 266 -5.77 10.69 1.81
N LEU A 267 -6.76 11.02 0.99
CA LEU A 267 -6.89 10.51 -0.39
C LEU A 267 -5.63 10.76 -1.23
N ARG A 268 -5.05 11.97 -1.18
CA ARG A 268 -3.85 12.33 -1.96
C ARG A 268 -2.53 11.82 -1.37
N SER A 269 -2.42 11.70 -0.05
CA SER A 269 -1.19 11.29 0.63
C SER A 269 -1.17 9.81 1.05
N GLY A 270 -2.19 9.06 0.67
CA GLY A 270 -2.19 7.61 0.81
C GLY A 270 -1.16 6.94 -0.10
N CYS A 271 -0.82 5.70 0.22
CA CYS A 271 0.05 4.84 -0.56
C CYS A 271 -0.13 3.38 -0.11
N PHE A 272 0.30 2.43 -0.94
CA PHE A 272 0.36 1.03 -0.54
C PHE A 272 1.44 0.27 -1.32
N ARG A 273 1.92 -0.83 -0.75
CA ARG A 273 2.73 -1.82 -1.47
C ARG A 273 2.45 -3.21 -0.92
N MET A 274 2.04 -4.11 -1.80
CA MET A 274 1.82 -5.53 -1.51
C MET A 274 2.82 -6.33 -2.34
N GLU A 275 3.56 -7.22 -1.69
CA GLU A 275 4.65 -7.99 -2.31
C GLU A 275 4.43 -9.48 -2.08
N ALA A 276 4.44 -10.27 -3.15
CA ALA A 276 4.34 -11.71 -3.12
C ALA A 276 5.67 -12.37 -3.43
N VAL A 277 5.91 -13.53 -2.81
CA VAL A 277 7.10 -14.37 -2.98
C VAL A 277 6.64 -15.78 -3.33
N GLY A 278 7.13 -16.31 -4.45
CA GLY A 278 6.94 -17.70 -4.86
C GLY A 278 8.27 -18.34 -5.23
N ARG A 279 8.50 -19.58 -4.80
CA ARG A 279 9.74 -20.32 -5.11
C ARG A 279 9.50 -21.33 -6.23
N CYS A 280 10.40 -21.34 -7.21
CA CYS A 280 10.40 -22.26 -8.35
C CYS A 280 11.80 -22.86 -8.56
N SER A 281 11.96 -23.80 -9.49
CA SER A 281 13.24 -24.51 -9.69
C SER A 281 14.40 -23.64 -10.17
N VAL A 282 14.14 -22.43 -10.70
CA VAL A 282 15.18 -21.50 -11.18
C VAL A 282 15.54 -20.40 -10.17
N GLY A 283 14.76 -20.24 -9.09
CA GLY A 283 14.97 -19.20 -8.08
C GLY A 283 13.70 -18.71 -7.41
N THR A 284 13.79 -17.52 -6.81
CA THR A 284 12.68 -16.85 -6.13
C THR A 284 12.05 -15.82 -7.06
N LEU A 285 10.75 -15.90 -7.27
CA LEU A 285 9.98 -14.88 -7.97
C LEU A 285 9.37 -13.92 -6.94
N ARG A 286 9.66 -12.63 -7.09
CA ARG A 286 9.01 -11.55 -6.34
C ARG A 286 8.09 -10.77 -7.26
N ALA A 287 6.82 -10.66 -6.90
CA ALA A 287 5.89 -9.74 -7.57
C ALA A 287 5.44 -8.64 -6.61
N ALA A 288 5.23 -7.45 -7.14
CA ALA A 288 4.72 -6.33 -6.35
C ALA A 288 3.57 -5.63 -7.09
N VAL A 289 2.50 -5.34 -6.35
CA VAL A 289 1.46 -4.38 -6.74
C VAL A 289 1.43 -3.26 -5.71
N GLY A 290 1.51 -2.01 -6.16
CA GLY A 290 1.64 -0.86 -5.27
C GLY A 290 1.30 0.47 -5.92
N SER A 291 1.14 1.49 -5.10
CA SER A 291 1.06 2.88 -5.53
C SER A 291 1.77 3.78 -4.52
N SER A 292 2.67 4.63 -5.02
CA SER A 292 3.39 5.62 -4.19
C SER A 292 2.50 6.78 -3.73
N TRP A 293 1.39 7.02 -4.44
CA TRP A 293 0.48 8.15 -4.19
C TRP A 293 -0.95 7.76 -4.54
N GLY A 294 -1.85 7.97 -3.58
CA GLY A 294 -3.25 7.60 -3.68
C GLY A 294 -3.62 6.64 -2.56
N ASP A 295 -4.71 6.97 -1.89
CA ASP A 295 -5.36 6.09 -0.93
C ASP A 295 -5.79 4.76 -1.59
N PRO A 296 -5.45 3.61 -0.97
CA PRO A 296 -5.78 2.30 -1.50
C PRO A 296 -7.29 2.06 -1.61
N GLY A 297 -8.04 2.33 -0.54
CA GLY A 297 -9.47 2.00 -0.43
C GLY A 297 -10.37 2.79 -1.38
N TYR A 298 -9.97 4.01 -1.78
CA TYR A 298 -10.80 4.91 -2.58
C TYR A 298 -10.18 5.30 -3.91
N SER A 299 -9.08 6.08 -3.92
CA SER A 299 -8.55 6.64 -5.17
C SER A 299 -7.90 5.59 -6.07
N GLU A 300 -7.17 4.64 -5.49
CA GLU A 300 -6.55 3.57 -6.26
C GLU A 300 -7.58 2.48 -6.59
N THR A 301 -8.48 2.13 -5.67
CA THR A 301 -9.68 1.31 -5.96
C THR A 301 -10.50 1.87 -7.14
N ALA A 302 -10.72 3.18 -7.22
CA ALA A 302 -11.44 3.79 -8.35
C ALA A 302 -10.73 3.57 -9.69
N LYS A 303 -9.39 3.67 -9.74
CA LYS A 303 -8.61 3.27 -10.92
C LYS A 303 -8.77 1.77 -11.20
N MET A 304 -8.69 0.93 -10.18
CA MET A 304 -8.74 -0.52 -10.32
C MET A 304 -10.04 -1.01 -10.96
N ILE A 305 -11.21 -0.56 -10.49
CA ILE A 305 -12.49 -0.96 -11.10
C ILE A 305 -12.72 -0.30 -12.46
N ALA A 306 -12.33 0.96 -12.63
CA ALA A 306 -12.44 1.65 -13.91
C ALA A 306 -11.61 0.94 -14.98
N GLU A 307 -10.36 0.60 -14.71
CA GLU A 307 -9.50 -0.10 -15.67
C GLU A 307 -9.90 -1.57 -15.89
N THR A 308 -10.48 -2.24 -14.88
CA THR A 308 -11.11 -3.56 -15.07
C THR A 308 -12.28 -3.48 -16.03
N ALA A 309 -13.19 -2.52 -15.84
CA ALA A 309 -14.33 -2.32 -16.72
C ALA A 309 -13.92 -1.83 -18.12
N LEU A 310 -12.93 -0.93 -18.23
CA LEU A 310 -12.43 -0.44 -19.51
C LEU A 310 -11.71 -1.54 -20.31
N ALA A 311 -10.96 -2.44 -19.66
CA ALA A 311 -10.41 -3.61 -20.32
C ALA A 311 -11.51 -4.47 -20.95
N VAL A 312 -12.61 -4.72 -20.24
CA VAL A 312 -13.76 -5.47 -20.77
C VAL A 312 -14.52 -4.69 -21.85
N ALA A 313 -14.65 -3.36 -21.72
CA ALA A 313 -15.42 -2.53 -22.65
C ALA A 313 -14.71 -2.26 -24.00
N LEU A 314 -13.37 -2.25 -23.98
CA LEU A 314 -12.51 -1.82 -25.09
C LEU A 314 -11.59 -2.93 -25.63
N GLU A 315 -11.19 -3.88 -24.78
CA GLU A 315 -10.20 -4.94 -25.07
C GLU A 315 -10.78 -6.34 -24.81
N LEU A 316 -12.09 -6.55 -24.98
CA LEU A 316 -12.77 -7.82 -24.68
C LEU A 316 -12.13 -9.05 -25.34
N SER A 317 -11.62 -8.89 -26.57
CA SER A 317 -10.91 -9.92 -27.33
C SER A 317 -9.53 -10.30 -26.76
N CYS A 318 -8.92 -9.41 -25.96
CA CYS A 318 -7.66 -9.63 -25.25
C CYS A 318 -7.87 -10.18 -23.83
N CYS A 319 -9.11 -10.13 -23.32
CA CYS A 319 -9.49 -10.69 -22.03
C CYS A 319 -9.65 -12.22 -22.12
N SER A 320 -9.75 -12.88 -20.96
CA SER A 320 -10.05 -14.31 -20.89
C SER A 320 -11.37 -14.66 -21.59
N LYS A 321 -11.48 -15.85 -22.19
CA LYS A 321 -12.75 -16.35 -22.78
C LYS A 321 -13.77 -16.79 -21.73
N LEU A 322 -13.39 -16.85 -20.44
CA LEU A 322 -14.28 -17.24 -19.36
C LEU A 322 -15.46 -16.26 -19.18
N THR A 323 -16.61 -16.81 -18.81
CA THR A 323 -17.88 -16.11 -18.58
C THR A 323 -18.54 -16.63 -17.28
N GLY A 324 -19.60 -15.97 -16.83
CA GLY A 324 -20.18 -16.19 -15.50
C GLY A 324 -19.57 -15.29 -14.43
N THR A 325 -19.61 -15.74 -13.17
CA THR A 325 -18.96 -15.11 -12.01
C THR A 325 -17.46 -15.35 -12.02
N LEU A 326 -16.66 -14.29 -11.96
CA LEU A 326 -15.21 -14.33 -12.14
C LEU A 326 -14.48 -13.37 -11.19
N SER A 327 -13.21 -13.68 -10.90
CA SER A 327 -12.26 -12.74 -10.29
C SER A 327 -11.59 -11.86 -11.36
N PRO A 328 -10.95 -10.73 -10.99
CA PRO A 328 -10.30 -9.83 -11.94
C PRO A 328 -9.16 -10.48 -12.74
N ALA A 329 -8.31 -11.31 -12.10
CA ALA A 329 -7.25 -12.02 -12.81
C ALA A 329 -7.78 -13.13 -13.73
N ALA A 330 -8.85 -13.84 -13.35
CA ALA A 330 -9.46 -14.86 -14.20
C ALA A 330 -10.26 -14.28 -15.37
N ALA A 331 -10.91 -13.12 -15.17
CA ALA A 331 -11.75 -12.46 -16.18
C ALA A 331 -10.96 -11.65 -17.20
N VAL A 332 -9.95 -10.89 -16.73
CA VAL A 332 -9.18 -9.94 -17.53
C VAL A 332 -7.73 -10.41 -17.64
N GLY A 333 -7.01 -10.51 -16.52
CA GLY A 333 -5.60 -10.93 -16.50
C GLY A 333 -4.64 -9.84 -17.01
N GLU A 334 -3.77 -10.18 -17.97
CA GLU A 334 -2.68 -9.31 -18.45
C GLU A 334 -3.12 -7.91 -18.95
N PRO A 335 -4.26 -7.73 -19.65
CA PRO A 335 -4.76 -6.39 -19.98
C PRO A 335 -4.98 -5.50 -18.75
N LEU A 336 -5.42 -6.05 -17.61
CA LEU A 336 -5.59 -5.27 -16.38
C LEU A 336 -4.24 -4.82 -15.83
N ILE A 337 -3.26 -5.74 -15.76
CA ILE A 337 -1.89 -5.45 -15.30
C ILE A 337 -1.28 -4.30 -16.10
N ARG A 338 -1.39 -4.37 -17.43
CA ARG A 338 -0.90 -3.32 -18.35
C ARG A 338 -1.58 -1.98 -18.10
N ARG A 339 -2.92 -1.96 -18.06
CA ARG A 339 -3.70 -0.72 -17.89
C ARG A 339 -3.48 -0.06 -16.53
N LEU A 340 -3.32 -0.84 -15.46
CA LEU A 340 -2.97 -0.31 -14.13
C LEU A 340 -1.55 0.29 -14.13
N ARG A 341 -0.60 -0.34 -14.83
CA ARG A 341 0.75 0.21 -15.03
C ARG A 341 0.71 1.53 -15.80
N ASP A 342 -0.10 1.63 -16.85
CA ASP A 342 -0.34 2.86 -17.62
C ASP A 342 -1.02 3.97 -16.79
N LYS A 343 -1.67 3.62 -15.66
CA LYS A 343 -2.24 4.56 -14.67
C LYS A 343 -1.33 4.80 -13.45
N GLY A 344 -0.07 4.38 -13.53
CA GLY A 344 0.96 4.66 -12.53
C GLY A 344 0.95 3.74 -11.31
N LEU A 345 0.20 2.63 -11.33
CA LEU A 345 0.38 1.58 -10.33
C LEU A 345 1.64 0.78 -10.68
N GLN A 346 2.45 0.49 -9.67
CA GLN A 346 3.52 -0.48 -9.78
C GLN A 346 2.87 -1.86 -9.92
N CYS A 347 3.16 -2.58 -10.99
CA CYS A 347 2.74 -3.95 -11.24
C CYS A 347 3.91 -4.68 -11.90
N GLU A 348 4.72 -5.36 -11.10
CA GLU A 348 6.04 -5.87 -11.47
C GLU A 348 6.22 -7.31 -11.01
N VAL A 349 7.02 -8.10 -11.75
CA VAL A 349 7.48 -9.43 -11.33
C VAL A 349 8.92 -9.65 -11.75
N ASN A 350 9.78 -9.96 -10.78
CA ASN A 350 11.22 -10.08 -10.92
C ASN A 350 11.68 -11.48 -10.48
N LEU A 351 12.70 -12.03 -11.14
CA LEU A 351 13.35 -13.28 -10.75
C LEU A 351 14.65 -12.96 -10.01
N GLU A 352 14.79 -13.47 -8.80
CA GLU A 352 16.04 -13.57 -8.05
C GLU A 352 16.62 -14.98 -8.30
N PRO A 353 17.69 -15.12 -9.12
CA PRO A 353 18.24 -16.43 -9.47
C PRO A 353 18.79 -17.15 -8.23
N ALA A 354 18.65 -18.47 -8.18
CA ALA A 354 19.09 -19.27 -7.03
C ALA A 354 20.59 -19.07 -6.66
N ALA A 355 21.45 -18.79 -7.65
CA ALA A 355 22.86 -18.49 -7.44
C ALA A 355 23.14 -17.14 -6.76
N ALA A 356 22.27 -16.13 -6.95
CA ALA A 356 22.43 -14.81 -6.34
C ALA A 356 22.09 -14.83 -4.83
N ALA A 357 21.11 -15.64 -4.44
CA ALA A 357 20.72 -15.80 -3.03
C ALA A 357 21.85 -16.36 -2.15
N GLN A 358 22.72 -17.21 -2.71
CA GLN A 358 23.88 -17.76 -2.00
C GLN A 358 24.95 -16.69 -1.71
N GLN A 359 25.10 -15.68 -2.57
CA GLN A 359 26.06 -14.59 -2.37
C GLN A 359 25.58 -13.59 -1.30
N GLN A 360 24.27 -13.31 -1.22
CA GLN A 360 23.71 -12.47 -0.16
C GLN A 360 23.76 -13.12 1.23
N GLN A 361 23.64 -14.45 1.32
CA GLN A 361 23.79 -15.18 2.59
C GLN A 361 25.25 -15.31 3.06
N GLN A 362 26.24 -14.97 2.23
CA GLN A 362 27.67 -15.07 2.56
C GLN A 362 28.33 -13.72 2.89
N GLN A 363 27.60 -12.59 2.81
CA GLN A 363 28.09 -11.33 3.38
C GLN A 363 27.91 -11.35 4.91
N PRO A 364 29.00 -11.24 5.71
CA PRO A 364 28.87 -11.18 7.16
C PRO A 364 28.16 -9.88 7.57
N GLN A 365 27.16 -9.99 8.43
CA GLN A 365 26.46 -8.84 9.03
C GLN A 365 27.44 -8.01 9.88
N GLN A 366 28.04 -6.97 9.31
CA GLN A 366 28.98 -6.10 10.01
C GLN A 366 28.32 -5.03 10.90
N GLU A 367 26.98 -4.96 10.97
CA GLU A 367 26.26 -3.91 11.70
C GLU A 367 25.93 -4.22 13.18
N GLU A 368 26.15 -5.44 13.69
CA GLU A 368 25.78 -5.82 15.07
C GLU A 368 26.79 -5.44 16.18
N THR A 369 27.75 -4.55 15.92
CA THR A 369 28.74 -4.15 16.95
C THR A 369 28.26 -3.05 17.91
N LEU A 370 27.10 -2.41 17.66
CA LEU A 370 26.56 -1.34 18.52
C LEU A 370 25.38 -1.77 19.42
N ALA A 371 24.81 -2.96 19.22
CA ALA A 371 23.60 -3.41 19.91
C ALA A 371 23.79 -3.76 21.40
N TRP A 372 25.03 -3.97 21.86
CA TRP A 372 25.35 -4.48 23.20
C TRP A 372 25.94 -3.43 24.16
N LEU A 373 26.02 -2.16 23.74
CA LEU A 373 26.49 -1.08 24.61
C LEU A 373 25.36 -0.63 25.53
N THR A 374 25.53 -0.85 26.84
CA THR A 374 24.63 -0.30 27.86
C THR A 374 24.53 1.24 27.72
N PRO A 375 23.42 1.87 28.15
CA PRO A 375 23.27 3.34 28.06
C PRO A 375 24.44 4.12 28.69
N LEU A 376 25.07 3.54 29.71
CA LEU A 376 26.26 4.10 30.36
C LEU A 376 27.50 4.07 29.44
N GLN A 377 27.73 2.97 28.73
CA GLN A 377 28.83 2.84 27.76
C GLN A 377 28.63 3.76 26.55
N LEU A 378 27.39 3.90 26.06
CA LEU A 378 27.07 4.85 24.99
C LEU A 378 27.34 6.30 25.42
N LEU A 379 26.98 6.67 26.65
CA LEU A 379 27.29 7.98 27.25
C LEU A 379 28.80 8.22 27.43
N LEU A 380 29.58 7.19 27.77
CA LEU A 380 31.04 7.28 27.88
C LEU A 380 31.71 7.45 26.51
N LEU A 381 31.24 6.74 25.48
CA LEU A 381 31.68 6.92 24.09
C LEU A 381 31.35 8.31 23.54
N LEU A 382 30.14 8.82 23.80
CA LEU A 382 29.76 10.18 23.42
C LEU A 382 30.61 11.24 24.15
N ARG A 383 30.98 11.00 25.42
CA ARG A 383 31.90 11.87 26.16
C ARG A 383 33.34 11.82 25.63
N SER A 384 33.84 10.65 25.22
CA SER A 384 35.21 10.51 24.70
C SER A 384 35.36 11.11 23.30
N THR A 385 34.37 10.91 22.41
CA THR A 385 34.32 11.57 21.10
C THR A 385 34.19 13.09 21.23
N ARG A 386 33.35 13.60 22.16
CA ARG A 386 33.28 15.05 22.42
C ARG A 386 34.62 15.64 22.91
N ARG A 387 35.36 14.92 23.76
CA ARG A 387 36.71 15.35 24.19
C ARG A 387 37.70 15.37 23.02
N ARG A 388 37.71 14.34 22.16
CA ARG A 388 38.56 14.33 20.95
C ARG A 388 38.23 15.47 19.98
N LEU A 389 36.95 15.78 19.77
CA LEU A 389 36.54 16.89 18.91
C LEU A 389 36.98 18.26 19.45
N LEU A 390 36.94 18.45 20.78
CA LEU A 390 37.44 19.68 21.42
C LEU A 390 38.97 19.82 21.32
N GLN A 391 39.71 18.72 21.51
CA GLN A 391 41.18 18.72 21.31
C GLN A 391 41.55 19.00 19.85
N LEU A 392 40.76 18.53 18.87
CA LEU A 392 40.96 18.81 17.45
C LEU A 392 40.60 20.26 17.06
N SER A 393 39.66 20.92 17.75
CA SER A 393 39.41 22.36 17.56
C SER A 393 40.54 23.22 18.16
N GLU A 394 41.03 22.88 19.35
CA GLU A 394 42.16 23.59 19.98
C GLU A 394 43.44 23.46 19.14
N GLN A 395 43.71 22.28 18.58
CA GLN A 395 44.82 22.09 17.64
C GLN A 395 44.65 22.93 16.36
N ARG A 396 43.43 23.02 15.79
CA ARG A 396 43.18 23.88 14.62
C ARG A 396 43.43 25.36 14.91
N GLU A 397 42.96 25.88 16.04
CA GLU A 397 43.19 27.28 16.41
C GLU A 397 44.68 27.59 16.60
N SER A 398 45.45 26.68 17.22
CA SER A 398 46.91 26.80 17.34
C SER A 398 47.67 26.76 16.00
N SER A 399 47.12 26.06 14.99
CA SER A 399 47.69 26.01 13.65
C SER A 399 47.37 27.24 12.78
N SER A 400 46.28 27.95 13.09
CA SER A 400 45.90 29.19 12.37
C SER A 400 46.61 30.46 12.82
N SER A 401 47.24 30.45 14.01
CA SER A 401 47.95 31.62 14.56
C SER A 401 49.43 31.71 14.18
N SER A 402 49.97 30.72 13.45
CA SER A 402 51.39 30.63 13.08
C SER A 402 51.70 30.88 11.60
N SER A 403 50.70 31.24 10.78
CA SER A 403 50.87 31.51 9.35
C SER A 403 50.22 32.83 8.89
N ASN A 404 50.80 33.98 9.28
CA ASN A 404 50.64 35.25 8.57
C ASN A 404 51.68 36.30 8.99
N SER A 405 52.92 36.15 8.50
CA SER A 405 53.97 37.16 8.64
C SER A 405 55.01 37.08 7.51
N SER A 406 54.68 37.57 6.31
CA SER A 406 55.64 38.10 5.33
C SER A 406 54.96 38.63 4.05
N SER A 407 55.58 39.66 3.45
CA SER A 407 55.28 40.29 2.15
C SER A 407 53.89 40.95 1.97
N SER A 408 53.70 42.04 1.21
CA SER A 408 54.40 43.32 0.99
C SER A 408 53.85 43.94 -0.31
N SER A 409 53.70 45.27 -0.31
CA SER A 409 53.69 46.17 -1.49
C SER A 409 52.58 46.09 -2.56
N SER A 410 51.77 47.17 -2.57
CA SER A 410 51.65 48.16 -3.67
C SER A 410 50.35 48.31 -4.49
N ASN A 411 50.02 49.60 -4.66
CA ASN A 411 49.32 50.27 -5.78
C ASN A 411 47.80 50.18 -6.00
N SER A 412 47.17 51.38 -5.92
CA SER A 412 46.19 51.97 -6.85
C SER A 412 44.82 51.29 -7.09
N SER A 413 43.71 52.00 -7.29
CA SER A 413 43.39 53.43 -7.18
C SER A 413 41.87 53.65 -7.32
N SER A 414 41.42 54.87 -7.00
CA SER A 414 40.29 55.59 -7.62
C SER A 414 38.84 55.11 -7.46
N ASN A 415 37.99 56.09 -7.08
CA ASN A 415 36.56 56.25 -7.37
C ASN A 415 35.54 55.33 -6.65
N SER A 416 34.34 55.81 -6.26
CA SER A 416 33.87 57.20 -6.08
C SER A 416 32.50 57.27 -5.39
N ARG A 417 32.42 58.13 -4.35
CA ARG A 417 31.39 59.18 -4.14
C ARG A 417 29.95 58.78 -3.72
N TRP A 418 29.31 59.76 -3.06
CA TRP A 418 27.95 59.84 -2.48
C TRP A 418 27.86 59.29 -1.04
N LEU A 419 27.80 60.11 0.04
CA LEU A 419 26.85 61.20 0.41
C LEU A 419 25.42 60.65 0.56
N GLN A 420 24.58 60.94 1.57
CA GLN A 420 24.56 61.87 2.74
C GLN A 420 23.60 61.23 3.81
N HIS A 421 23.39 61.67 5.07
CA HIS A 421 23.78 62.84 5.88
C HIS A 421 23.81 62.44 7.39
N GLY A 422 24.15 63.37 8.31
CA GLY A 422 23.88 63.27 9.77
C GLY A 422 22.57 64.01 10.18
N PRO A 423 22.32 64.40 11.47
CA PRO A 423 23.34 64.89 12.43
C PRO A 423 23.17 64.56 13.95
N GLN A 424 24.19 64.95 14.73
CA GLN A 424 24.22 65.44 16.15
C GLN A 424 23.55 64.60 17.27
N GLN A 425 24.29 64.06 18.25
CA GLN A 425 25.03 64.69 19.39
C GLN A 425 24.13 65.24 20.53
N GLN A 426 24.15 64.60 21.73
CA GLN A 426 24.92 65.08 22.91
C GLN A 426 24.82 64.13 24.13
N HIS A 427 25.74 64.33 25.08
CA HIS A 427 26.12 63.47 26.21
C HIS A 427 25.07 63.25 27.31
N ALA A 428 25.11 62.06 27.94
CA ALA A 428 25.07 61.91 29.40
C ALA A 428 25.79 60.60 29.82
N ALA A 429 26.53 60.62 30.92
CA ALA A 429 27.18 59.43 31.50
C ALA A 429 26.24 58.74 32.51
N GLY A 430 26.27 57.40 32.59
CA GLY A 430 25.49 56.66 33.58
C GLY A 430 25.57 55.14 33.44
N GLU A 431 26.31 54.52 34.37
CA GLU A 431 26.18 53.14 34.88
C GLU A 431 25.89 51.97 33.90
N GLU A 432 26.86 51.06 33.76
CA GLU A 432 26.62 49.72 33.24
C GLU A 432 25.60 48.96 34.12
N ARG A 433 24.47 48.57 33.54
CA ARG A 433 23.57 47.56 34.11
C ARG A 433 23.66 46.28 33.28
N PRO A 434 23.73 45.08 33.90
CA PRO A 434 23.78 43.84 33.17
C PRO A 434 22.49 43.61 32.36
N LEU A 435 22.65 43.11 31.14
CA LEU A 435 21.53 42.77 30.26
C LEU A 435 20.62 41.71 30.92
N PRO A 436 19.29 41.82 30.79
CA PRO A 436 18.40 40.87 31.43
C PRO A 436 18.56 39.47 30.82
N LEU A 437 18.61 38.45 31.69
CA LEU A 437 18.76 37.00 31.46
C LEU A 437 17.90 36.37 30.34
N GLN A 438 16.94 37.09 29.76
CA GLN A 438 16.17 36.67 28.59
C GLN A 438 16.88 36.96 27.26
N GLN A 439 17.63 38.06 27.14
CA GLN A 439 18.36 38.40 25.91
C GLN A 439 19.56 37.48 25.68
N GLU A 440 20.35 37.17 26.72
CA GLU A 440 21.42 36.17 26.63
C GLU A 440 20.88 34.79 26.19
N LYS A 441 19.73 34.38 26.71
CA LYS A 441 19.06 33.14 26.30
C LYS A 441 18.57 33.16 24.86
N GLN A 442 18.17 34.33 24.33
CA GLN A 442 17.84 34.47 22.91
C GLN A 442 19.09 34.41 22.02
N VAL A 443 20.17 35.12 22.37
CA VAL A 443 21.45 35.10 21.63
C VAL A 443 22.04 33.69 21.62
N ALA A 444 22.10 33.00 22.77
CA ALA A 444 22.57 31.61 22.84
C ALA A 444 21.69 30.63 22.04
N ARG A 445 20.38 30.91 21.91
CA ARG A 445 19.46 30.10 21.10
C ARG A 445 19.64 30.36 19.61
N GLN A 446 19.91 31.60 19.20
CA GLN A 446 20.26 31.94 17.82
C GLN A 446 21.62 31.34 17.40
N GLN A 447 22.64 31.44 18.26
CA GLN A 447 23.95 30.81 18.03
C GLN A 447 23.85 29.29 17.89
N LYS A 448 23.04 28.62 18.75
CA LYS A 448 22.74 27.18 18.57
C LYS A 448 22.06 26.87 17.24
N LEU A 449 21.12 27.70 16.79
CA LEU A 449 20.43 27.51 15.51
C LEU A 449 21.38 27.69 14.32
N LEU A 450 22.29 28.66 14.37
CA LEU A 450 23.32 28.87 13.36
C LEU A 450 24.29 27.68 13.28
N ALA A 451 24.85 27.23 14.41
CA ALA A 451 25.71 26.05 14.46
C ALA A 451 25.00 24.77 13.97
N THR A 452 23.70 24.63 14.23
CA THR A 452 22.91 23.50 13.70
C THR A 452 22.73 23.58 12.18
N ARG A 453 22.55 24.78 11.63
CA ARG A 453 22.43 25.02 10.19
C ARG A 453 23.74 24.79 9.44
N GLU A 454 24.87 25.23 10.00
CA GLU A 454 26.21 24.96 9.46
C GLU A 454 26.55 23.48 9.49
N GLY A 455 26.22 22.78 10.59
CA GLY A 455 26.36 21.33 10.69
C GLY A 455 25.56 20.57 9.63
N LEU A 456 24.33 21.00 9.32
CA LEU A 456 23.50 20.42 8.25
C LEU A 456 24.06 20.68 6.84
N LEU A 457 24.63 21.87 6.60
CA LEU A 457 25.27 22.20 5.31
C LEU A 457 26.55 21.38 5.07
N LEU A 458 27.37 21.18 6.11
CA LEU A 458 28.53 20.28 6.05
C LEU A 458 28.12 18.83 5.77
N LEU A 459 27.00 18.37 6.37
CA LEU A 459 26.46 17.04 6.13
C LEU A 459 25.93 16.87 4.69
N GLN A 460 25.31 17.89 4.11
CA GLN A 460 24.95 17.90 2.69
C GLN A 460 26.18 17.88 1.77
N GLN A 461 27.24 18.63 2.06
CA GLN A 461 28.49 18.59 1.27
C GLN A 461 29.21 17.23 1.36
N GLN A 462 29.19 16.56 2.51
CA GLN A 462 29.75 15.22 2.67
C GLN A 462 28.92 14.12 2.00
N LEU A 463 27.61 14.32 1.83
CA LEU A 463 26.76 13.42 1.04
C LEU A 463 26.95 13.64 -0.46
N ALA A 464 27.09 14.89 -0.90
CA ALA A 464 27.34 15.26 -2.30
C ALA A 464 28.77 14.92 -2.82
N THR A 465 29.63 14.35 -1.98
CA THR A 465 30.99 13.88 -2.33
C THR A 465 31.14 12.36 -2.17
N ARG A 466 30.02 11.64 -2.10
CA ARG A 466 29.93 10.16 -2.02
C ARG A 466 29.06 9.52 -3.12
N GLU A 467 28.67 10.32 -4.12
CA GLU A 467 28.34 9.87 -5.48
C GLU A 467 29.59 10.01 -6.36
#